data_AF-A0A950B375-F1
#
_entry.id   AF-A0A950B375-F1
#
_cell.length_a   1.000
_cell.length_b   1.000
_cell.length_c   1.000
_cell.angle_alpha   90.00
_cell.angle_beta   90.00
_cell.angle_gamma   90.00
#
_symmetry.space_group_name_H-M   'P 1'
#
loop_
_entity.id
_entity.type
_entity.pdbx_description
1 polymer ?
#
loop_
_entity_poly.entity_id
_entity_poly.type
_entity_poly.pdbx_seq_one_letter_code
_entity_poly.pdbx_strand_id
1 'polypeptide(L)'
;QGTYDVLVSQMAAGQTVGSSGPVTGGTALGPGTLTITMGAWGSTDGSGVSSGFTANTKDGKDVGFTVNIEATDDSLAKIAAKINAAKGDVSATVLKDHTGERLLLQSKATGANSAFTVAAEGDGLQQFAYNGADASMKRSVQAQDTLATINGIQMASHTNTFEEVAAGVTLTVSQKMAADAAPVRVTIASDTGTAKTALKNLVESYNALSKALSTMTAYDKDTKTAGTLQGDSTAVNLQSAMRRLLSGPGGAGGEFSSLSQMGIAFQKDGTLKIDDAKLDKALKDPDSMAKFFAADVTDANQDGLAVRLKNFTGGLLSTDGTFTTKDSTLKDALKRNTADQNRQTARVTAYEARLRAQYSRLDSQMASLSALDKYVSQQVSAWNNQSSK
;
A
#
# COMPACT_ATOMS: atom_id res chain seq x y z
N GLN A 1 -4.15 -6.22 27.16
CA GLN A 1 -3.68 -4.99 27.84
C GLN A 1 -2.63 -5.39 28.85
N GLY A 2 -1.59 -4.58 29.05
CA GLY A 2 -0.50 -4.93 29.96
C GLY A 2 0.43 -3.75 30.19
N THR A 3 1.13 -3.74 31.32
CA THR A 3 2.13 -2.74 31.67
C THR A 3 3.47 -3.43 31.88
N TYR A 4 4.50 -2.85 31.28
CA TYR A 4 5.87 -3.36 31.34
C TYR A 4 6.79 -2.24 31.81
N ASP A 5 7.51 -2.48 32.90
CA ASP A 5 8.57 -1.61 33.37
C ASP A 5 9.89 -2.11 32.75
N VAL A 6 10.53 -1.26 31.94
CA VAL A 6 11.70 -1.61 31.12
C VAL A 6 12.91 -0.82 31.60
N LEU A 7 14.04 -1.52 31.80
CA LEU A 7 15.33 -0.89 32.11
C LEU A 7 16.43 -1.47 31.21
N VAL A 8 17.09 -0.60 30.44
CA VAL A 8 18.14 -1.00 29.47
C VAL A 8 19.51 -0.78 30.07
N SER A 9 20.26 -1.86 30.30
CA SER A 9 21.59 -1.80 30.91
C SER A 9 22.73 -1.76 29.89
N GLN A 10 22.50 -2.31 28.70
CA GLN A 10 23.49 -2.39 27.61
C GLN A 10 22.80 -2.34 26.24
N MET A 11 23.46 -1.72 25.26
CA MET A 11 23.00 -1.67 23.86
C MET A 11 23.83 -2.64 23.01
N ALA A 12 23.18 -3.25 22.01
CA ALA A 12 23.88 -4.08 21.05
C ALA A 12 24.83 -3.23 20.19
N ALA A 13 26.03 -3.73 19.99
CA ALA A 13 27.03 -3.13 19.12
C ALA A 13 27.71 -4.21 18.28
N GLY A 14 28.14 -3.82 17.09
CA GLY A 14 29.01 -4.63 16.24
C GLY A 14 30.48 -4.33 16.55
N GLN A 15 31.35 -5.33 16.34
CA GLN A 15 32.78 -5.13 16.56
C GLN A 15 33.33 -4.12 15.53
N THR A 16 34.17 -3.20 15.99
CA THR A 16 34.94 -2.29 15.13
C THR A 16 36.42 -2.37 15.50
N VAL A 17 37.26 -2.66 14.52
CA VAL A 17 38.73 -2.67 14.65
C VAL A 17 39.35 -1.73 13.63
N GLY A 18 40.43 -1.04 14.01
CA GLY A 18 41.15 -0.14 13.12
C GLY A 18 42.66 -0.23 13.28
N SER A 19 43.41 0.14 12.24
CA SER A 19 44.87 0.07 12.27
C SER A 19 45.46 0.97 13.37
N SER A 20 46.38 0.42 14.17
CA SER A 20 46.96 1.10 15.32
C SER A 20 47.87 2.26 14.90
N GLY A 21 48.55 2.14 13.76
CA GLY A 21 49.32 3.20 13.09
C GLY A 21 48.69 3.66 11.77
N PRO A 22 49.01 4.88 11.30
CA PRO A 22 48.69 5.30 9.94
C PRO A 22 49.62 4.57 8.95
N VAL A 23 49.07 4.13 7.82
CA VAL A 23 49.85 3.68 6.68
C VAL A 23 50.23 4.91 5.87
N THR A 24 51.53 5.14 5.66
CA THR A 24 52.00 6.20 4.77
C THR A 24 51.61 5.88 3.33
N GLY A 25 50.97 6.83 2.65
CA GLY A 25 50.56 6.66 1.26
C GLY A 25 51.75 6.32 0.37
N GLY A 26 51.62 5.27 -0.46
CA GLY A 26 52.69 4.75 -1.31
C GLY A 26 53.49 3.58 -0.73
N THR A 27 53.14 3.08 0.46
CA THR A 27 53.71 1.85 1.01
C THR A 27 53.19 0.64 0.24
N ALA A 28 54.08 -0.14 -0.38
CA ALA A 28 53.69 -1.37 -1.07
C ALA A 28 53.27 -2.44 -0.06
N LEU A 29 52.01 -2.87 -0.11
CA LEU A 29 51.43 -3.86 0.80
C LEU A 29 51.68 -5.32 0.35
N GLY A 30 52.02 -5.51 -0.93
CA GLY A 30 52.31 -6.83 -1.51
C GLY A 30 51.07 -7.72 -1.69
N PRO A 31 51.18 -8.79 -2.51
CA PRO A 31 50.10 -9.75 -2.67
C PRO A 31 49.93 -10.61 -1.41
N GLY A 32 48.73 -11.10 -1.19
CA GLY A 32 48.43 -11.93 -0.02
C GLY A 32 46.94 -12.20 0.16
N THR A 33 46.57 -12.73 1.32
CA THR A 33 45.18 -13.04 1.65
C THR A 33 44.80 -12.43 3.00
N LEU A 34 43.56 -11.94 3.09
CA LEU A 34 42.92 -11.58 4.35
C LEU A 34 41.74 -12.52 4.58
N THR A 35 41.83 -13.35 5.61
CA THR A 35 40.73 -14.24 6.00
C THR A 35 40.04 -13.66 7.23
N ILE A 36 38.76 -13.33 7.07
CA ILE A 36 37.92 -12.77 8.12
C ILE A 36 36.98 -13.87 8.60
N THR A 37 37.08 -14.23 9.87
CA THR A 37 36.23 -15.24 10.50
C THR A 37 35.33 -14.57 11.53
N MET A 38 34.02 -14.78 11.41
CA MET A 38 33.00 -14.28 12.34
C MET A 38 32.89 -15.21 13.55
N GLY A 39 32.55 -14.66 14.71
CA GLY A 39 32.47 -15.43 15.95
C GLY A 39 32.07 -14.58 17.15
N ALA A 40 32.37 -15.11 18.32
CA ALA A 40 32.18 -14.46 19.61
C ALA A 40 33.47 -14.52 20.45
N TRP A 41 33.77 -13.44 21.18
CA TRP A 41 34.85 -13.43 22.16
C TRP A 41 34.33 -13.89 23.52
N GLY A 42 35.02 -14.84 24.15
CA GLY A 42 34.65 -15.34 25.48
C GLY A 42 34.88 -14.33 26.60
N SER A 43 36.00 -13.59 26.56
CA SER A 43 36.25 -12.51 27.52
C SER A 43 37.03 -11.36 26.89
N THR A 44 36.87 -10.16 27.43
CA THR A 44 37.75 -9.02 27.19
C THR A 44 38.16 -8.43 28.54
N ASP A 45 39.45 -8.18 28.72
CA ASP A 45 39.94 -7.49 29.89
C ASP A 45 39.78 -5.95 29.81
N GLY A 46 40.06 -5.26 30.92
CA GLY A 46 39.98 -3.80 30.98
C GLY A 46 41.01 -3.04 30.11
N SER A 47 41.96 -3.74 29.49
CA SER A 47 42.94 -3.18 28.55
C SER A 47 42.52 -3.33 27.09
N GLY A 48 41.38 -3.98 26.83
CA GLY A 48 40.82 -4.18 25.49
C GLY A 48 41.33 -5.45 24.79
N VAL A 49 42.10 -6.29 25.48
CA VAL A 49 42.58 -7.58 24.96
C VAL A 49 41.45 -8.60 25.09
N SER A 50 41.18 -9.33 24.02
CA SER A 50 40.14 -10.35 23.95
C SER A 50 40.73 -11.74 23.82
N SER A 51 40.15 -12.70 24.52
CA SER A 51 40.59 -14.10 24.51
C SER A 51 39.40 -15.06 24.40
N GLY A 52 39.69 -16.28 23.94
CA GLY A 52 38.68 -17.32 23.76
C GLY A 52 37.71 -17.04 22.61
N PHE A 53 38.25 -16.77 21.41
CA PHE A 53 37.42 -16.64 20.21
C PHE A 53 36.78 -17.98 19.86
N THR A 54 35.46 -17.96 19.69
CA THR A 54 34.69 -19.10 19.17
C THR A 54 34.11 -18.71 17.83
N ALA A 55 34.52 -19.39 16.75
CA ALA A 55 33.99 -19.13 15.42
C ALA A 55 32.51 -19.51 15.32
N ASN A 56 31.73 -18.68 14.63
CA ASN A 56 30.36 -19.03 14.28
C ASN A 56 30.42 -20.15 13.26
N THR A 57 29.57 -21.17 13.40
CA THR A 57 29.50 -22.26 12.43
C THR A 57 28.15 -22.29 11.72
N LYS A 58 28.17 -22.57 10.42
CA LYS A 58 26.99 -22.84 9.61
C LYS A 58 27.30 -24.03 8.71
N ASP A 59 26.44 -25.04 8.73
CA ASP A 59 26.62 -26.30 7.98
C ASP A 59 27.97 -26.98 8.25
N GLY A 60 28.45 -26.89 9.49
CA GLY A 60 29.72 -27.49 9.93
C GLY A 60 30.99 -26.76 9.45
N LYS A 61 30.87 -25.54 8.92
CA LYS A 61 31.99 -24.69 8.50
C LYS A 61 31.96 -23.34 9.23
N ASP A 62 33.15 -22.78 9.45
CA ASP A 62 33.28 -21.44 10.03
C ASP A 62 32.67 -20.39 9.09
N VAL A 63 31.88 -19.49 9.67
CA VAL A 63 31.29 -18.35 8.97
C VAL A 63 32.38 -17.31 8.78
N GLY A 64 32.78 -17.09 7.55
CA GLY A 64 33.85 -16.16 7.21
C GLY A 64 34.01 -16.01 5.71
N PHE A 65 34.95 -15.18 5.31
CA PHE A 65 35.29 -14.98 3.92
C PHE A 65 36.76 -14.62 3.76
N THR A 66 37.33 -15.00 2.62
CA THR A 66 38.71 -14.71 2.26
C THR A 66 38.74 -13.67 1.14
N VAL A 67 39.62 -12.69 1.28
CA VAL A 67 39.84 -11.62 0.33
C VAL A 67 41.26 -11.75 -0.23
N ASN A 68 41.36 -11.95 -1.54
CA ASN A 68 42.66 -12.06 -2.22
C ASN A 68 43.13 -10.66 -2.65
N ILE A 69 44.32 -10.28 -2.21
CA ILE A 69 44.99 -9.02 -2.53
C ILE A 69 46.06 -9.32 -3.57
N GLU A 70 45.97 -8.67 -4.73
CA GLU A 70 46.93 -8.81 -5.82
C GLU A 70 48.03 -7.76 -5.71
N ALA A 71 49.15 -7.96 -6.41
CA ALA A 71 50.25 -6.99 -6.42
C ALA A 71 49.84 -5.60 -6.96
N THR A 72 48.75 -5.53 -7.73
CA THR A 72 48.16 -4.30 -8.27
C THR A 72 47.23 -3.58 -7.28
N ASP A 73 46.92 -4.19 -6.13
CA ASP A 73 46.08 -3.63 -5.05
C ASP A 73 46.89 -2.92 -3.98
N ASP A 74 47.73 -1.98 -4.42
CA ASP A 74 48.74 -1.26 -3.63
C ASP A 74 48.20 -0.12 -2.75
N SER A 75 46.88 -0.02 -2.52
CA SER A 75 46.30 1.05 -1.71
C SER A 75 45.22 0.57 -0.75
N LEU A 76 45.13 1.25 0.41
CA LEU A 76 44.09 0.97 1.40
C LEU A 76 42.68 1.09 0.83
N ALA A 77 42.47 2.03 -0.11
CA ALA A 77 41.18 2.20 -0.78
C ALA A 77 40.81 0.97 -1.62
N LYS A 78 41.77 0.36 -2.34
CA LYS A 78 41.55 -0.86 -3.11
C LYS A 78 41.29 -2.06 -2.19
N ILE A 79 42.03 -2.18 -1.09
CA ILE A 79 41.81 -3.24 -0.08
C ILE A 79 40.41 -3.11 0.54
N ALA A 80 40.02 -1.91 0.97
CA ALA A 80 38.68 -1.67 1.51
C ALA A 80 37.58 -1.98 0.48
N ALA A 81 37.78 -1.58 -0.78
CA ALA A 81 36.87 -1.91 -1.87
C ALA A 81 36.76 -3.43 -2.09
N LYS A 82 37.88 -4.18 -2.07
CA LYS A 82 37.88 -5.64 -2.20
C LYS A 82 37.16 -6.33 -1.03
N ILE A 83 37.37 -5.88 0.20
CA ILE A 83 36.65 -6.40 1.38
C ILE A 83 35.14 -6.17 1.23
N ASN A 84 34.74 -4.97 0.83
CA ASN A 84 33.32 -4.65 0.61
C ASN A 84 32.72 -5.43 -0.58
N ALA A 85 33.51 -5.66 -1.64
CA ALA A 85 33.10 -6.42 -2.82
C ALA A 85 32.93 -7.92 -2.55
N ALA A 86 33.63 -8.47 -1.55
CA ALA A 86 33.44 -9.84 -1.09
C ALA A 86 32.04 -10.10 -0.48
N LYS A 87 31.26 -9.04 -0.22
CA LYS A 87 29.87 -9.09 0.32
C LYS A 87 29.74 -9.89 1.62
N GLY A 88 30.80 -10.00 2.42
CA GLY A 88 30.76 -10.63 3.73
C GLY A 88 30.12 -9.76 4.82
N ASP A 89 30.13 -10.25 6.06
CA ASP A 89 29.48 -9.63 7.22
C ASP A 89 30.28 -8.47 7.86
N VAL A 90 31.38 -8.06 7.22
CA VAL A 90 32.23 -6.94 7.62
C VAL A 90 32.26 -5.90 6.50
N SER A 91 32.22 -4.63 6.87
CA SER A 91 32.46 -3.49 5.99
C SER A 91 33.81 -2.86 6.30
N ALA A 92 34.54 -2.48 5.26
CA ALA A 92 35.82 -1.78 5.37
C ALA A 92 35.68 -0.32 4.94
N THR A 93 36.34 0.58 5.64
CA THR A 93 36.41 2.01 5.30
C THR A 93 37.82 2.53 5.57
N VAL A 94 38.28 3.47 4.75
CA VAL A 94 39.55 4.16 4.98
C VAL A 94 39.27 5.51 5.64
N LEU A 95 39.86 5.73 6.80
CA LEU A 95 39.87 7.03 7.47
C LEU A 95 41.17 7.73 7.09
N LYS A 96 41.06 8.95 6.59
CA LYS A 96 42.21 9.79 6.25
C LYS A 96 42.33 10.92 7.25
N ASP A 97 43.49 11.02 7.88
CA ASP A 97 43.87 12.11 8.78
C ASP A 97 45.12 12.82 8.23
N HIS A 98 45.49 13.96 8.82
CA HIS A 98 46.69 14.73 8.48
C HIS A 98 48.00 13.93 8.62
N THR A 99 48.00 12.84 9.41
CA THR A 99 49.16 11.96 9.63
C THR A 99 49.21 10.75 8.70
N GLY A 100 48.18 10.50 7.88
CA GLY A 100 48.11 9.35 6.97
C GLY A 100 46.74 8.65 6.94
N GLU A 101 46.70 7.44 6.40
CA GLU A 101 45.46 6.68 6.18
C GLU A 101 45.37 5.48 7.14
N ARG A 102 44.16 5.18 7.62
CA ARG A 102 43.87 4.06 8.52
C ARG A 102 42.76 3.20 7.95
N LEU A 103 42.93 1.89 8.00
CA LEU A 103 41.88 0.95 7.65
C LEU A 103 41.00 0.70 8.87
N LEU A 104 39.69 0.88 8.73
CA LEU A 104 38.67 0.55 9.72
C LEU A 104 37.82 -0.60 9.18
N LEU A 105 37.65 -1.64 10.00
CA LEU A 105 36.77 -2.78 9.72
C LEU A 105 35.68 -2.79 10.77
N GLN A 106 34.44 -2.87 10.33
CA GLN A 106 33.26 -2.86 11.19
C GLN A 106 32.32 -4.01 10.81
N SER A 107 31.79 -4.74 11.80
CA SER A 107 30.74 -5.71 11.53
C SER A 107 29.45 -5.01 11.10
N LYS A 108 28.78 -5.57 10.09
CA LYS A 108 27.48 -5.08 9.61
C LYS A 108 26.34 -5.43 10.56
N ALA A 109 26.51 -6.51 11.34
CA ALA A 109 25.56 -6.94 12.36
C ALA A 109 25.98 -6.42 13.74
N THR A 110 25.03 -6.44 14.67
CA THR A 110 25.29 -6.21 16.10
C THR A 110 25.15 -7.53 16.87
N GLY A 111 25.59 -7.52 18.11
CA GLY A 111 25.45 -8.66 19.02
C GLY A 111 26.79 -9.31 19.32
N ALA A 112 26.84 -10.14 20.36
CA ALA A 112 28.07 -10.82 20.79
C ALA A 112 28.65 -11.73 19.69
N ASN A 113 27.79 -12.30 18.85
CA ASN A 113 28.15 -13.17 17.72
C ASN A 113 28.63 -12.41 16.47
N SER A 114 28.62 -11.07 16.49
CA SER A 114 29.11 -10.25 15.38
C SER A 114 30.56 -9.80 15.59
N ALA A 115 31.30 -10.46 16.49
CA ALA A 115 32.74 -10.32 16.59
C ALA A 115 33.44 -11.01 15.40
N PHE A 116 34.69 -10.66 15.17
CA PHE A 116 35.49 -11.29 14.13
C PHE A 116 36.99 -11.26 14.43
N THR A 117 37.72 -12.14 13.76
CA THR A 117 39.18 -12.11 13.65
C THR A 117 39.59 -11.80 12.21
N VAL A 118 40.80 -11.31 12.03
CA VAL A 118 41.42 -11.07 10.73
C VAL A 118 42.76 -11.79 10.72
N ALA A 119 42.86 -12.87 9.96
CA ALA A 119 44.13 -13.52 9.65
C ALA A 119 44.68 -12.91 8.37
N ALA A 120 45.96 -12.55 8.37
CA ALA A 120 46.64 -12.00 7.21
C ALA A 120 47.77 -12.94 6.76
N GLU A 121 47.93 -13.10 5.45
CA GLU A 121 49.06 -13.77 4.83
C GLU A 121 49.74 -12.78 3.87
N GLY A 122 51.07 -12.69 3.93
CA GLY A 122 51.86 -11.69 3.19
C GLY A 122 52.40 -10.59 4.11
N ASP A 123 53.69 -10.26 3.93
CA ASP A 123 54.45 -9.43 4.89
C ASP A 123 53.85 -8.04 5.11
N GLY A 124 53.37 -7.39 4.04
CA GLY A 124 52.76 -6.06 4.14
C GLY A 124 51.31 -6.06 4.66
N LEU A 125 50.65 -7.21 4.72
CA LEU A 125 49.27 -7.35 5.22
C LEU A 125 49.20 -7.69 6.71
N GLN A 126 50.30 -8.12 7.33
CA GLN A 126 50.37 -8.45 8.77
C GLN A 126 49.96 -7.29 9.69
N GLN A 127 50.08 -6.05 9.21
CA GLN A 127 49.60 -4.86 9.92
C GLN A 127 48.07 -4.76 10.02
N PHE A 128 47.32 -5.60 9.29
CA PHE A 128 45.85 -5.68 9.36
C PHE A 128 45.36 -6.93 10.09
N ALA A 129 46.27 -7.75 10.62
CA ALA A 129 45.89 -8.91 11.42
C ALA A 129 45.25 -8.47 12.75
N TYR A 130 44.24 -9.23 13.17
CA TYR A 130 43.54 -9.05 14.43
C TYR A 130 43.06 -10.39 15.01
N ASN A 131 43.66 -10.81 16.11
CA ASN A 131 43.33 -12.03 16.86
C ASN A 131 42.87 -11.74 18.30
N GLY A 132 42.48 -10.50 18.62
CA GLY A 132 42.06 -10.10 19.96
C GLY A 132 43.17 -9.53 20.85
N ALA A 133 44.44 -9.83 20.57
CA ALA A 133 45.61 -9.36 21.33
C ALA A 133 46.64 -8.59 20.49
N ASP A 134 46.50 -8.56 19.17
CA ASP A 134 47.49 -7.96 18.26
C ASP A 134 47.67 -6.45 18.44
N ALA A 135 48.92 -6.00 18.39
CA ALA A 135 49.28 -4.58 18.41
C ALA A 135 48.97 -3.85 17.07
N SER A 136 48.77 -4.61 15.98
CA SER A 136 48.59 -4.11 14.61
C SER A 136 47.23 -3.44 14.39
N MET A 137 46.15 -4.06 14.86
CA MET A 137 44.80 -3.52 14.80
C MET A 137 44.24 -3.39 16.22
N LYS A 138 43.71 -2.23 16.56
CA LYS A 138 43.05 -1.99 17.86
C LYS A 138 41.56 -2.04 17.71
N ARG A 139 40.88 -2.66 18.68
CA ARG A 139 39.42 -2.66 18.75
C ARG A 139 38.93 -1.38 19.40
N SER A 140 38.07 -0.66 18.69
CA SER A 140 37.44 0.57 19.16
C SER A 140 36.06 0.32 19.75
N VAL A 141 35.34 -0.68 19.25
CA VAL A 141 33.99 -1.06 19.73
C VAL A 141 33.93 -2.58 19.87
N GLN A 142 33.43 -3.05 21.01
CA GLN A 142 33.20 -4.46 21.28
C GLN A 142 31.85 -4.91 20.72
N ALA A 143 31.84 -6.09 20.09
CA ALA A 143 30.61 -6.79 19.76
C ALA A 143 29.93 -7.28 21.04
N GLN A 144 28.68 -6.87 21.25
CA GLN A 144 27.93 -7.20 22.46
C GLN A 144 26.43 -7.15 22.19
N ASP A 145 25.66 -7.89 22.98
CA ASP A 145 24.20 -7.92 22.91
C ASP A 145 23.56 -6.76 23.69
N THR A 146 22.32 -6.42 23.34
CA THR A 146 21.47 -5.56 24.15
C THR A 146 21.03 -6.35 25.37
N LEU A 147 21.20 -5.76 26.55
CA LEU A 147 20.69 -6.31 27.81
C LEU A 147 19.66 -5.35 28.39
N ALA A 148 18.50 -5.88 28.71
CA ALA A 148 17.43 -5.15 29.36
C ALA A 148 16.78 -6.00 30.44
N THR A 149 16.11 -5.36 31.39
CA THR A 149 15.21 -6.02 32.32
C THR A 149 13.79 -5.56 32.04
N ILE A 150 12.86 -6.51 31.94
CA ILE A 150 11.44 -6.25 31.67
C ILE A 150 10.67 -6.85 32.82
N ASN A 151 10.01 -6.01 33.63
CA ASN A 151 9.38 -6.41 34.89
C ASN A 151 10.33 -7.21 35.82
N GLY A 152 11.63 -6.88 35.81
CA GLY A 152 12.66 -7.55 36.60
C GLY A 152 13.25 -8.83 35.98
N ILE A 153 12.73 -9.29 34.83
CA ILE A 153 13.28 -10.45 34.11
C ILE A 153 14.38 -9.97 33.17
N GLN A 154 15.57 -10.57 33.25
CA GLN A 154 16.68 -10.26 32.35
C GLN A 154 16.43 -10.82 30.96
N MET A 155 16.55 -9.95 29.96
CA MET A 155 16.36 -10.22 28.54
C MET A 155 17.62 -9.84 27.79
N ALA A 156 18.00 -10.65 26.80
CA ALA A 156 19.11 -10.39 25.89
C ALA A 156 18.61 -10.41 24.45
N SER A 157 19.15 -9.53 23.61
CA SER A 157 18.92 -9.54 22.17
C SER A 157 20.20 -9.20 21.42
N HIS A 158 20.45 -9.89 20.31
CA HIS A 158 21.56 -9.57 19.41
C HIS A 158 21.42 -8.22 18.71
N THR A 159 20.20 -7.67 18.68
CA THR A 159 19.90 -6.35 18.13
C THR A 159 19.34 -5.43 19.21
N ASN A 160 19.06 -4.17 18.84
CA ASN A 160 18.34 -3.24 19.72
C ASN A 160 16.82 -3.47 19.71
N THR A 161 16.34 -4.57 19.13
CA THR A 161 14.95 -4.97 19.09
C THR A 161 14.77 -6.30 19.81
N PHE A 162 13.83 -6.33 20.75
CA PHE A 162 13.32 -7.54 21.37
C PHE A 162 12.01 -7.91 20.68
N GLU A 163 12.06 -8.94 19.86
CA GLU A 163 10.88 -9.50 19.20
C GLU A 163 10.12 -10.39 20.18
N GLU A 164 8.79 -10.38 20.10
CA GLU A 164 7.89 -11.25 20.88
C GLU A 164 8.15 -11.24 22.40
N VAL A 165 8.49 -10.08 22.99
CA VAL A 165 8.63 -9.91 24.45
C VAL A 165 7.38 -10.40 25.18
N ALA A 166 6.23 -10.18 24.56
CA ALA A 166 4.97 -10.83 24.83
C ALA A 166 4.29 -11.12 23.49
N ALA A 167 3.23 -11.94 23.50
CA ALA A 167 2.49 -12.26 22.28
C ALA A 167 2.08 -10.98 21.53
N GLY A 168 2.63 -10.79 20.31
CA GLY A 168 2.37 -9.63 19.46
C GLY A 168 3.05 -8.32 19.89
N VAL A 169 4.01 -8.35 20.82
CA VAL A 169 4.72 -7.16 21.30
C VAL A 169 6.19 -7.20 20.88
N THR A 170 6.57 -6.22 20.05
CA THR A 170 7.96 -5.96 19.69
C THR A 170 8.42 -4.68 20.38
N LEU A 171 9.54 -4.75 21.10
CA LEU A 171 10.11 -3.63 21.83
C LEU A 171 11.45 -3.24 21.21
N THR A 172 11.55 -2.01 20.71
CA THR A 172 12.82 -1.44 20.25
C THR A 172 13.37 -0.46 21.28
N VAL A 173 14.63 -0.63 21.66
CA VAL A 173 15.33 0.24 22.59
C VAL A 173 16.28 1.16 21.84
N SER A 174 16.40 2.41 22.26
CA SER A 174 17.21 3.41 21.54
C SER A 174 18.45 3.85 22.31
N GLN A 175 18.48 3.65 23.63
CA GLN A 175 19.58 4.08 24.46
C GLN A 175 19.72 3.23 25.72
N LYS A 176 20.96 3.12 26.19
CA LYS A 176 21.28 2.62 27.52
C LYS A 176 20.82 3.64 28.56
N MET A 177 20.29 3.14 29.67
CA MET A 177 19.89 3.94 30.82
C MET A 177 21.05 4.06 31.83
N ALA A 178 21.02 5.14 32.63
CA ALA A 178 21.95 5.27 33.76
C ALA A 178 21.69 4.16 34.79
N ALA A 179 22.73 3.77 35.53
CA ALA A 179 22.66 2.64 36.47
C ALA A 179 21.62 2.85 37.60
N ASP A 180 21.31 4.10 37.90
CA ASP A 180 20.37 4.58 38.93
C ASP A 180 19.06 5.14 38.34
N ALA A 181 18.84 5.00 37.02
CA ALA A 181 17.63 5.50 36.38
C ALA A 181 16.40 4.67 36.80
N ALA A 182 15.27 5.36 36.99
CA ALA A 182 13.99 4.68 37.17
C ALA A 182 13.57 3.95 35.89
N PRO A 183 12.91 2.77 35.97
CA PRO A 183 12.41 2.05 34.82
C PRO A 183 11.43 2.89 33.98
N VAL A 184 11.46 2.70 32.66
CA VAL A 184 10.48 3.29 31.74
C VAL A 184 9.24 2.42 31.73
N ARG A 185 8.09 3.01 32.08
CA ARG A 185 6.80 2.33 32.07
C ARG A 185 6.15 2.38 30.69
N VAL A 186 5.99 1.22 30.08
CA VAL A 186 5.29 1.03 28.80
C VAL A 186 3.90 0.45 29.08
N THR A 187 2.85 1.12 28.59
CA THR A 187 1.46 0.66 28.78
C THR A 187 0.85 0.29 27.43
N ILE A 188 0.38 -0.95 27.32
CA ILE A 188 -0.35 -1.46 26.15
C ILE A 188 -1.84 -1.32 26.42
N ALA A 189 -2.44 -0.34 25.76
CA ALA A 189 -3.87 -0.06 25.79
C ALA A 189 -4.51 -0.40 24.44
N SER A 190 -5.82 -0.66 24.44
CA SER A 190 -6.60 -0.81 23.22
C SER A 190 -6.68 0.53 22.48
N ASP A 191 -6.32 0.56 21.20
CA ASP A 191 -6.47 1.75 20.36
C ASP A 191 -7.91 1.86 19.84
N THR A 192 -8.72 2.65 20.55
CA THR A 192 -10.10 2.95 20.14
C THR A 192 -10.18 4.06 19.08
N GLY A 193 -9.08 4.79 18.83
CA GLY A 193 -9.04 5.93 17.92
C GLY A 193 -9.14 5.50 16.45
N THR A 194 -8.41 4.44 16.09
CA THR A 194 -8.46 3.87 14.74
C THR A 194 -9.87 3.34 14.41
N ALA A 195 -10.49 2.61 15.33
CA ALA A 195 -11.85 2.10 15.16
C ALA A 195 -12.88 3.24 15.04
N LYS A 196 -12.78 4.28 15.89
CA LYS A 196 -13.65 5.47 15.82
C LYS A 196 -13.55 6.17 14.46
N THR A 197 -12.33 6.33 13.94
CA THR A 197 -12.10 6.93 12.62
C THR A 197 -12.70 6.10 11.50
N ALA A 198 -12.52 4.77 11.52
CA ALA A 198 -13.11 3.88 10.53
C ALA A 198 -14.64 3.96 10.49
N LEU A 199 -15.29 4.03 11.66
CA LEU A 199 -16.75 4.18 11.77
C LEU A 199 -17.23 5.55 11.28
N LYS A 200 -16.50 6.63 11.56
CA LYS A 200 -16.77 7.96 10.99
C LYS A 200 -16.73 7.93 9.46
N ASN A 201 -15.66 7.37 8.89
CA ASN A 201 -15.51 7.26 7.44
C ASN A 201 -16.64 6.43 6.79
N LEU A 202 -17.09 5.36 7.45
CA LEU A 202 -18.23 4.57 6.99
C LEU A 202 -19.51 5.42 6.94
N VAL A 203 -19.81 6.15 8.02
CA VAL A 203 -20.99 7.02 8.10
C VAL A 203 -20.93 8.15 7.06
N GLU A 204 -19.78 8.78 6.89
CA GLU A 204 -19.57 9.82 5.88
C GLU A 204 -19.75 9.29 4.46
N SER A 205 -19.16 8.13 4.15
CA SER A 205 -19.29 7.50 2.83
C SER A 205 -20.73 7.10 2.53
N TYR A 206 -21.45 6.53 3.51
CA TYR A 206 -22.87 6.21 3.37
C TYR A 206 -23.70 7.49 3.17
N ASN A 207 -23.45 8.55 3.93
CA ASN A 207 -24.18 9.80 3.81
C ASN A 207 -23.95 10.49 2.46
N ALA A 208 -22.72 10.47 1.96
CA ALA A 208 -22.38 10.97 0.63
C ALA A 208 -23.13 10.19 -0.45
N LEU A 209 -23.15 8.85 -0.37
CA LEU A 209 -23.88 8.01 -1.31
C LEU A 209 -25.40 8.21 -1.22
N SER A 210 -25.96 8.26 0.00
CA SER A 210 -27.40 8.49 0.22
C SER A 210 -27.82 9.85 -0.36
N LYS A 211 -27.01 10.88 -0.18
CA LYS A 211 -27.25 12.21 -0.76
C LYS A 211 -27.19 12.16 -2.29
N ALA A 212 -26.17 11.52 -2.86
CA ALA A 212 -26.03 11.39 -4.32
C ALA A 212 -27.23 10.66 -4.93
N LEU A 213 -27.63 9.50 -4.37
CA LEU A 213 -28.79 8.73 -4.84
C LEU A 213 -30.09 9.52 -4.66
N SER A 214 -30.27 10.20 -3.53
CA SER A 214 -31.45 11.05 -3.30
C SER A 214 -31.55 12.17 -4.33
N THR A 215 -30.43 12.82 -4.69
CA THR A 215 -30.42 13.87 -5.72
C THR A 215 -30.71 13.31 -7.10
N MET A 216 -30.09 12.18 -7.46
CA MET A 216 -30.27 11.56 -8.79
C MET A 216 -31.68 10.99 -8.98
N THR A 217 -32.36 10.59 -7.91
CA THR A 217 -33.73 10.02 -7.95
C THR A 217 -34.81 11.03 -7.53
N ALA A 218 -34.46 12.28 -7.22
CA ALA A 218 -35.43 13.28 -6.82
C ALA A 218 -36.30 13.75 -8.00
N TYR A 219 -37.52 14.18 -7.68
CA TYR A 219 -38.32 15.04 -8.55
C TYR A 219 -38.63 16.32 -7.80
N ASP A 220 -38.20 17.44 -8.36
CA ASP A 220 -38.51 18.76 -7.84
C ASP A 220 -39.84 19.23 -8.44
N LYS A 221 -40.85 19.37 -7.59
CA LYS A 221 -42.19 19.82 -7.98
C LYS A 221 -42.23 21.28 -8.39
N ASP A 222 -41.35 22.10 -7.82
CA ASP A 222 -41.35 23.56 -8.01
C ASP A 222 -40.66 23.91 -9.33
N THR A 223 -39.50 23.31 -9.58
CA THR A 223 -38.78 23.50 -10.86
C THR A 223 -39.27 22.55 -11.97
N LYS A 224 -40.12 21.57 -11.63
CA LYS A 224 -40.58 20.47 -12.52
C LYS A 224 -39.42 19.69 -13.15
N THR A 225 -38.26 19.67 -12.48
CA THR A 225 -37.07 18.96 -12.95
C THR A 225 -36.98 17.59 -12.31
N ALA A 226 -36.66 16.60 -13.13
CA ALA A 226 -36.39 15.23 -12.68
C ALA A 226 -34.87 15.02 -12.59
N GLY A 227 -34.43 14.34 -11.53
CA GLY A 227 -33.07 13.82 -11.44
C GLY A 227 -32.79 12.81 -12.57
N THR A 228 -31.52 12.62 -12.89
CA THR A 228 -31.07 11.79 -14.01
C THR A 228 -31.52 10.33 -13.93
N LEU A 229 -31.73 9.81 -12.71
CA LEU A 229 -32.17 8.45 -12.42
C LEU A 229 -33.58 8.42 -11.82
N GLN A 230 -34.40 9.44 -12.06
CA GLN A 230 -35.75 9.43 -11.56
C GLN A 230 -36.57 8.28 -12.18
N GLY A 231 -37.24 7.50 -11.32
CA GLY A 231 -37.96 6.28 -11.72
C GLY A 231 -37.05 5.06 -11.94
N ASP A 232 -35.75 5.18 -11.72
CA ASP A 232 -34.82 4.07 -11.86
C ASP A 232 -34.94 3.10 -10.67
N SER A 233 -35.54 1.94 -10.92
CA SER A 233 -35.75 0.91 -9.90
C SER A 233 -34.45 0.36 -9.32
N THR A 234 -33.33 0.38 -10.06
CA THR A 234 -32.05 -0.13 -9.55
C THR A 234 -31.43 0.83 -8.54
N ALA A 235 -31.54 2.15 -8.75
CA ALA A 235 -31.04 3.16 -7.81
C ALA A 235 -31.85 3.13 -6.50
N VAL A 236 -33.18 3.03 -6.60
CA VAL A 236 -34.07 2.94 -5.44
C VAL A 236 -33.86 1.61 -4.66
N ASN A 237 -33.68 0.51 -5.39
CA ASN A 237 -33.41 -0.80 -4.78
C ASN A 237 -32.04 -0.83 -4.10
N LEU A 238 -31.01 -0.19 -4.67
CA LEU A 238 -29.69 -0.07 -4.05
C LEU A 238 -29.77 0.68 -2.72
N GLN A 239 -30.43 1.84 -2.69
CA GLN A 239 -30.62 2.61 -1.46
C GLN A 239 -31.35 1.78 -0.39
N SER A 240 -32.40 1.06 -0.79
CA SER A 240 -33.17 0.19 0.10
C SER A 240 -32.35 -1.00 0.62
N ALA A 241 -31.54 -1.62 -0.24
CA ALA A 241 -30.69 -2.75 0.12
C ALA A 241 -29.58 -2.34 1.10
N MET A 242 -28.92 -1.21 0.86
CA MET A 242 -27.90 -0.68 1.78
C MET A 242 -28.49 -0.30 3.13
N ARG A 243 -29.67 0.33 3.14
CA ARG A 243 -30.38 0.64 4.39
C ARG A 243 -30.73 -0.64 5.15
N ARG A 244 -31.25 -1.68 4.47
CA ARG A 244 -31.53 -2.98 5.08
C ARG A 244 -30.27 -3.65 5.65
N LEU A 245 -29.16 -3.54 4.93
CA LEU A 245 -27.90 -4.13 5.38
C LEU A 245 -27.38 -3.45 6.65
N LEU A 246 -27.38 -2.12 6.69
CA LEU A 246 -26.91 -1.33 7.83
C LEU A 246 -27.89 -1.33 9.02
N SER A 247 -29.18 -1.55 8.78
CA SER A 247 -30.18 -1.72 9.85
C SER A 247 -30.30 -3.17 10.34
N GLY A 248 -29.70 -4.12 9.62
CA GLY A 248 -29.69 -5.53 10.00
C GLY A 248 -28.81 -5.81 11.22
N PRO A 249 -28.90 -7.04 11.76
CA PRO A 249 -28.00 -7.47 12.81
C PRO A 249 -26.56 -7.57 12.28
N GLY A 250 -25.60 -7.39 13.18
CA GLY A 250 -24.18 -7.69 12.90
C GLY A 250 -23.86 -9.16 13.09
N GLY A 251 -22.57 -9.47 13.17
CA GLY A 251 -22.09 -10.83 13.39
C GLY A 251 -22.48 -11.41 14.74
N ALA A 252 -22.58 -12.73 14.83
CA ALA A 252 -23.05 -13.42 16.02
C ALA A 252 -22.03 -13.44 17.18
N GLY A 253 -22.53 -13.51 18.42
CA GLY A 253 -21.72 -13.78 19.61
C GLY A 253 -21.08 -12.57 20.32
N GLY A 254 -21.48 -11.34 19.98
CA GLY A 254 -21.14 -10.10 20.69
C GLY A 254 -22.32 -9.50 21.47
N GLU A 255 -22.05 -8.54 22.34
CA GLU A 255 -23.09 -7.82 23.12
C GLU A 255 -23.97 -6.91 22.23
N PHE A 256 -23.42 -6.43 21.11
CA PHE A 256 -24.13 -5.55 20.18
C PHE A 256 -24.93 -6.35 19.14
N SER A 257 -26.22 -6.09 19.07
CA SER A 257 -27.13 -6.62 18.03
C SER A 257 -27.41 -5.61 16.90
N SER A 258 -27.13 -4.32 17.10
CA SER A 258 -27.40 -3.28 16.10
C SER A 258 -26.43 -2.09 16.15
N LEU A 259 -26.29 -1.38 15.03
CA LEU A 259 -25.53 -0.12 14.93
C LEU A 259 -26.01 0.95 15.93
N SER A 260 -27.31 0.97 16.23
CA SER A 260 -27.91 1.94 17.15
C SER A 260 -27.43 1.78 18.60
N GLN A 261 -27.10 0.57 19.03
CA GLN A 261 -26.53 0.31 20.36
C GLN A 261 -25.10 0.86 20.47
N MET A 262 -24.39 0.93 19.34
CA MET A 262 -23.06 1.55 19.24
C MET A 262 -23.12 3.06 18.93
N GLY A 263 -24.30 3.67 19.02
CA GLY A 263 -24.48 5.11 18.80
C GLY A 263 -24.61 5.54 17.34
N ILE A 264 -24.74 4.61 16.40
CA ILE A 264 -24.92 4.93 14.97
C ILE A 264 -26.38 4.69 14.58
N ALA A 265 -27.11 5.76 14.23
CA ALA A 265 -28.55 5.66 13.98
C ALA A 265 -28.98 6.39 12.70
N PHE A 266 -30.05 5.90 12.08
CA PHE A 266 -30.68 6.55 10.95
C PHE A 266 -31.46 7.80 11.39
N GLN A 267 -31.33 8.86 10.59
CA GLN A 267 -32.16 10.06 10.67
C GLN A 267 -33.39 9.93 9.76
N LYS A 268 -34.34 10.87 9.92
CA LYS A 268 -35.59 10.90 9.14
C LYS A 268 -35.35 11.04 7.63
N ASP A 269 -34.27 11.70 7.24
CA ASP A 269 -33.83 11.87 5.85
C ASP A 269 -33.13 10.63 5.27
N GLY A 270 -32.90 9.60 6.08
CA GLY A 270 -32.21 8.37 5.67
C GLY A 270 -30.69 8.40 5.81
N THR A 271 -30.10 9.50 6.27
CA THR A 271 -28.68 9.61 6.62
C THR A 271 -28.39 8.92 7.95
N LEU A 272 -27.12 8.61 8.20
CA LEU A 272 -26.62 8.10 9.48
C LEU A 272 -26.05 9.25 10.33
N LYS A 273 -26.29 9.18 11.64
CA LYS A 273 -25.70 10.06 12.65
C LYS A 273 -24.94 9.23 13.69
N ILE A 274 -23.81 9.76 14.13
CA ILE A 274 -23.03 9.24 15.25
C ILE A 274 -23.35 10.02 16.51
N ASP A 275 -23.65 9.30 17.59
CA ASP A 275 -23.64 9.79 18.96
C ASP A 275 -22.27 9.43 19.56
N ASP A 276 -21.36 10.41 19.61
CA ASP A 276 -19.99 10.20 20.10
C ASP A 276 -19.96 9.62 21.52
N ALA A 277 -20.90 9.99 22.40
CA ALA A 277 -20.91 9.51 23.78
C ALA A 277 -21.31 8.03 23.89
N LYS A 278 -22.24 7.57 23.05
CA LYS A 278 -22.60 6.14 22.96
C LYS A 278 -21.50 5.35 22.27
N LEU A 279 -20.92 5.89 21.21
CA LEU A 279 -19.82 5.27 20.50
C LEU A 279 -18.60 5.08 21.41
N ASP A 280 -18.23 6.10 22.19
CA ASP A 280 -17.11 6.02 23.13
C ASP A 280 -17.35 5.02 24.27
N LYS A 281 -18.61 4.73 24.61
CA LYS A 281 -18.96 3.63 25.53
C LYS A 281 -18.82 2.27 24.86
N ALA A 282 -19.34 2.11 23.65
CA ALA A 282 -19.24 0.86 22.90
C ALA A 282 -17.78 0.50 22.57
N LEU A 283 -16.94 1.50 22.30
CA LEU A 283 -15.52 1.33 22.02
C LEU A 283 -14.71 0.70 23.18
N LYS A 284 -15.27 0.67 24.41
CA LYS A 284 -14.65 0.02 25.57
C LYS A 284 -14.74 -1.51 25.53
N ASP A 285 -15.60 -2.07 24.68
CA ASP A 285 -15.66 -3.51 24.39
C ASP A 285 -15.25 -3.78 22.93
N PRO A 286 -13.93 -3.82 22.65
CA PRO A 286 -13.41 -4.05 21.32
C PRO A 286 -13.75 -5.46 20.79
N ASP A 287 -13.89 -6.45 21.66
CA ASP A 287 -14.14 -7.83 21.26
C ASP A 287 -15.57 -7.98 20.71
N SER A 288 -16.58 -7.40 21.39
CA SER A 288 -17.95 -7.39 20.88
C SER A 288 -18.08 -6.61 19.57
N MET A 289 -17.36 -5.49 19.41
CA MET A 289 -17.34 -4.75 18.14
C MET A 289 -16.66 -5.54 17.03
N ALA A 290 -15.55 -6.20 17.31
CA ALA A 290 -14.85 -7.04 16.33
C ALA A 290 -15.78 -8.15 15.82
N LYS A 291 -16.53 -8.80 16.71
CA LYS A 291 -17.54 -9.79 16.32
C LYS A 291 -18.67 -9.16 15.51
N PHE A 292 -19.16 -7.98 15.88
CA PHE A 292 -20.23 -7.32 15.14
C PHE A 292 -19.83 -6.98 13.70
N PHE A 293 -18.62 -6.45 13.48
CA PHE A 293 -18.18 -5.95 12.17
C PHE A 293 -17.40 -6.97 11.36
N ALA A 294 -16.48 -7.71 11.98
CA ALA A 294 -15.44 -8.49 11.31
C ALA A 294 -15.56 -10.01 11.53
N ALA A 295 -16.61 -10.51 12.18
CA ALA A 295 -16.88 -11.94 12.19
C ALA A 295 -16.98 -12.47 10.76
N ASP A 296 -16.27 -13.55 10.48
CA ASP A 296 -16.29 -14.27 9.21
C ASP A 296 -16.53 -15.72 9.56
N VAL A 297 -17.77 -16.17 9.36
CA VAL A 297 -18.25 -17.48 9.82
C VAL A 297 -18.86 -18.22 8.65
N THR A 298 -18.92 -19.55 8.74
CA THR A 298 -19.39 -20.39 7.63
C THR A 298 -20.83 -20.09 7.20
N ASP A 299 -21.65 -19.53 8.09
CA ASP A 299 -22.99 -19.04 7.79
C ASP A 299 -22.98 -17.54 7.46
N ALA A 300 -23.17 -17.20 6.19
CA ALA A 300 -23.16 -15.83 5.69
C ALA A 300 -24.20 -14.89 6.36
N ASN A 301 -25.23 -15.45 7.01
CA ASN A 301 -26.19 -14.65 7.79
C ASN A 301 -25.65 -14.21 9.15
N GLN A 302 -24.58 -14.86 9.62
CA GLN A 302 -23.89 -14.56 10.87
C GLN A 302 -22.55 -13.84 10.63
N ASP A 303 -22.23 -13.52 9.38
CA ASP A 303 -21.11 -12.65 9.03
C ASP A 303 -21.28 -11.26 9.63
N GLY A 304 -20.15 -10.69 9.99
CA GLY A 304 -20.01 -9.33 10.45
C GLY A 304 -20.50 -8.32 9.40
N LEU A 305 -20.99 -7.18 9.88
CA LEU A 305 -21.56 -6.15 9.01
C LEU A 305 -20.55 -5.67 7.94
N ALA A 306 -19.27 -5.56 8.27
CA ALA A 306 -18.26 -5.09 7.32
C ALA A 306 -17.98 -6.14 6.23
N VAL A 307 -17.97 -7.43 6.59
CA VAL A 307 -17.83 -8.54 5.63
C VAL A 307 -19.00 -8.56 4.66
N ARG A 308 -20.23 -8.46 5.18
CA ARG A 308 -21.44 -8.42 4.35
C ARG A 308 -21.49 -7.18 3.46
N LEU A 309 -21.05 -6.02 3.97
CA LEU A 309 -20.97 -4.78 3.17
C LEU A 309 -19.93 -4.91 2.06
N LYS A 310 -18.76 -5.49 2.34
CA LYS A 310 -17.72 -5.77 1.35
C LYS A 310 -18.22 -6.73 0.27
N ASN A 311 -18.90 -7.82 0.66
CA ASN A 311 -19.42 -8.79 -0.30
C ASN A 311 -20.52 -8.18 -1.17
N PHE A 312 -21.41 -7.38 -0.58
CA PHE A 312 -22.46 -6.67 -1.30
C PHE A 312 -21.89 -5.66 -2.30
N THR A 313 -20.96 -4.78 -1.87
CA THR A 313 -20.35 -3.79 -2.78
C THR A 313 -19.45 -4.44 -3.82
N GLY A 314 -18.72 -5.50 -3.46
CA GLY A 314 -17.92 -6.30 -4.38
C GLY A 314 -18.77 -6.95 -5.47
N GLY A 315 -19.95 -7.49 -5.13
CA GLY A 315 -20.88 -8.05 -6.10
C GLY A 315 -21.50 -7.00 -7.05
N LEU A 316 -21.72 -5.78 -6.56
CA LEU A 316 -22.22 -4.68 -7.40
C LEU A 316 -21.16 -4.16 -8.39
N LEU A 317 -19.90 -4.11 -7.95
CA LEU A 317 -18.76 -3.54 -8.68
C LEU A 317 -17.97 -4.57 -9.51
N SER A 318 -18.35 -5.85 -9.44
CA SER A 318 -17.68 -6.90 -10.20
C SER A 318 -17.83 -6.70 -11.72
N THR A 319 -16.96 -7.35 -12.50
CA THR A 319 -16.99 -7.28 -13.96
C THR A 319 -18.36 -7.68 -14.52
N ASP A 320 -19.01 -8.69 -13.93
CA ASP A 320 -20.36 -9.13 -14.30
C ASP A 320 -21.44 -8.61 -13.32
N GLY A 321 -21.12 -7.56 -12.57
CA GLY A 321 -21.96 -6.99 -11.53
C GLY A 321 -23.08 -6.11 -12.07
N THR A 322 -23.99 -5.72 -11.16
CA THR A 322 -25.21 -4.96 -11.50
C THR A 322 -24.91 -3.67 -12.26
N PHE A 323 -23.85 -2.94 -11.91
CA PHE A 323 -23.51 -1.70 -12.60
C PHE A 323 -23.04 -1.93 -14.03
N THR A 324 -22.20 -2.94 -14.25
CA THR A 324 -21.72 -3.29 -15.60
C THR A 324 -22.87 -3.77 -16.49
N THR A 325 -23.76 -4.63 -15.97
CA THR A 325 -24.94 -5.08 -16.72
C THR A 325 -25.84 -3.90 -17.12
N LYS A 326 -26.06 -2.96 -16.20
CA LYS A 326 -26.89 -1.78 -16.46
C LYS A 326 -26.26 -0.85 -17.49
N ASP A 327 -24.96 -0.59 -17.39
CA ASP A 327 -24.20 0.20 -18.36
C ASP A 327 -24.26 -0.43 -19.77
N SER A 328 -24.04 -1.73 -19.88
CA SER A 328 -24.18 -2.46 -21.16
C SER A 328 -25.59 -2.33 -21.73
N THR A 329 -26.62 -2.52 -20.90
CA THR A 329 -28.03 -2.43 -21.34
C THR A 329 -28.38 -1.03 -21.86
N LEU A 330 -27.89 0.02 -21.20
CA LEU A 330 -28.08 1.41 -21.64
C LEU A 330 -27.32 1.71 -22.95
N LYS A 331 -26.08 1.21 -23.09
CA LYS A 331 -25.30 1.32 -24.34
C LYS A 331 -25.99 0.61 -25.50
N ASP A 332 -26.55 -0.57 -25.27
CA ASP A 332 -27.30 -1.31 -26.28
C ASP A 332 -28.60 -0.61 -26.68
N ALA A 333 -29.31 -0.03 -25.69
CA ALA A 333 -30.49 0.79 -25.97
C ALA A 333 -30.14 2.02 -26.82
N LEU A 334 -29.03 2.70 -26.50
CA LEU A 334 -28.53 3.82 -27.29
C LEU A 334 -28.22 3.38 -28.73
N LYS A 335 -27.51 2.26 -28.89
CA LYS A 335 -27.17 1.71 -30.21
C LYS A 335 -28.42 1.40 -31.04
N ARG A 336 -29.44 0.78 -30.44
CA ARG A 336 -30.72 0.51 -31.11
C ARG A 336 -31.44 1.79 -31.53
N ASN A 337 -31.53 2.76 -30.62
CA ASN A 337 -32.18 4.04 -30.90
C ASN A 337 -31.48 4.79 -32.06
N THR A 338 -30.14 4.83 -32.06
CA THR A 338 -29.37 5.41 -33.17
C THR A 338 -29.63 4.70 -34.50
N ALA A 339 -29.71 3.36 -34.49
CA ALA A 339 -30.02 2.60 -35.70
C ALA A 339 -31.44 2.89 -36.21
N ASP A 340 -32.42 3.02 -35.31
CA ASP A 340 -33.80 3.37 -35.66
C ASP A 340 -33.91 4.79 -36.22
N GLN A 341 -33.22 5.76 -35.60
CA GLN A 341 -33.14 7.13 -36.12
C GLN A 341 -32.58 7.14 -37.54
N ASN A 342 -31.47 6.44 -37.78
CA ASN A 342 -30.88 6.34 -39.12
C ASN A 342 -31.85 5.73 -40.14
N ARG A 343 -32.57 4.67 -39.75
CA ARG A 343 -33.58 4.03 -40.60
C ARG A 343 -34.73 4.98 -40.95
N GLN A 344 -35.22 5.76 -39.97
CA GLN A 344 -36.28 6.73 -40.22
C GLN A 344 -35.79 7.89 -41.10
N THR A 345 -34.60 8.41 -40.84
CA THR A 345 -33.98 9.44 -41.68
C THR A 345 -33.87 8.96 -43.13
N ALA A 346 -33.36 7.74 -43.36
CA ALA A 346 -33.27 7.18 -44.71
C ALA A 346 -34.65 7.04 -45.40
N ARG A 347 -35.69 6.67 -44.65
CA ARG A 347 -37.07 6.59 -45.15
C ARG A 347 -37.61 7.96 -45.54
N VAL A 348 -37.42 8.97 -44.69
CA VAL A 348 -37.86 10.34 -44.97
C VAL A 348 -37.14 10.89 -46.20
N THR A 349 -35.82 10.71 -46.30
CA THR A 349 -35.03 11.14 -47.47
C THR A 349 -35.50 10.45 -48.75
N ALA A 350 -35.75 9.14 -48.73
CA ALA A 350 -36.25 8.42 -49.89
C ALA A 350 -37.66 8.88 -50.30
N TYR A 351 -38.53 9.15 -49.32
CA TYR A 351 -39.86 9.68 -49.56
C TYR A 351 -39.81 11.08 -50.19
N GLU A 352 -38.96 11.97 -49.65
CA GLU A 352 -38.74 13.31 -50.20
C GLU A 352 -38.23 13.26 -51.65
N ALA A 353 -37.25 12.39 -51.93
CA ALA A 353 -36.73 12.20 -53.29
C ALA A 353 -37.81 11.71 -54.26
N ARG A 354 -38.66 10.77 -53.84
CA ARG A 354 -39.79 10.28 -54.62
C ARG A 354 -40.81 11.39 -54.88
N LEU A 355 -41.14 12.16 -53.86
CA LEU A 355 -42.11 13.26 -53.96
C LEU A 355 -41.59 14.36 -54.89
N ARG A 356 -40.32 14.75 -54.79
CA ARG A 356 -39.66 15.68 -55.73
C ARG A 356 -39.71 15.16 -57.17
N ALA A 357 -39.41 13.88 -57.39
CA ALA A 357 -39.48 13.27 -58.72
C ALA A 357 -40.92 13.27 -59.27
N GLN A 358 -41.92 13.01 -58.42
CA GLN A 358 -43.34 13.05 -58.82
C GLN A 358 -43.79 14.47 -59.19
N TYR A 359 -43.43 15.48 -58.39
CA TYR A 359 -43.76 16.87 -58.69
C TYR A 359 -43.05 17.38 -59.95
N SER A 360 -41.77 17.04 -60.16
CA SER A 360 -41.04 17.41 -61.38
C SER A 360 -41.67 16.78 -62.64
N ARG A 361 -42.15 15.53 -62.55
CA ARG A 361 -42.90 14.88 -63.63
C ARG A 361 -44.26 15.53 -63.88
N LEU A 362 -44.97 15.88 -62.83
CA LEU A 362 -46.27 16.58 -62.93
C LEU A 362 -46.09 17.95 -63.58
N ASP A 363 -45.05 18.69 -63.20
CA ASP A 363 -44.70 19.98 -63.80
C ASP A 363 -44.37 19.83 -65.29
N SER A 364 -43.58 18.81 -65.66
CA SER A 364 -43.28 18.50 -67.07
C SER A 364 -44.55 18.14 -67.87
N GLN A 365 -45.46 17.37 -67.27
CA GLN A 365 -46.74 17.03 -67.90
C GLN A 365 -47.64 18.26 -68.05
N MET A 366 -47.73 19.10 -67.03
CA MET A 366 -48.49 20.36 -67.09
C MET A 366 -47.93 21.31 -68.16
N ALA A 367 -46.60 21.42 -68.28
CA ALA A 367 -45.96 22.17 -69.34
C ALA A 367 -46.31 21.60 -70.73
N SER A 368 -46.31 20.27 -70.89
CA SER A 368 -46.71 19.62 -72.16
C SER A 368 -48.19 19.82 -72.49
N LEU A 369 -49.08 19.75 -71.50
CA LEU A 369 -50.51 20.00 -71.66
C LEU A 369 -50.78 21.46 -72.01
N SER A 370 -50.07 22.40 -71.38
CA SER A 370 -50.16 23.83 -71.73
C SER A 370 -49.65 24.10 -73.15
N ALA A 371 -48.57 23.43 -73.58
CA ALA A 371 -48.08 23.52 -74.95
C ALA A 371 -49.10 22.93 -75.96
N LEU A 372 -49.73 21.80 -75.62
CA LEU A 372 -50.78 21.19 -76.43
C LEU A 372 -52.02 22.09 -76.53
N ASP A 373 -52.46 22.68 -75.41
CA ASP A 373 -53.59 23.61 -75.37
C ASP A 373 -53.32 24.86 -76.23
N LYS A 374 -52.11 25.41 -76.18
CA LYS A 374 -51.67 26.48 -77.07
C LYS A 374 -51.68 26.05 -78.54
N TYR A 375 -51.19 24.85 -78.86
CA TYR A 375 -51.18 24.33 -80.21
C TYR A 375 -52.60 24.12 -80.76
N VAL A 376 -53.49 23.50 -79.97
CA VAL A 376 -54.91 23.33 -80.34
C VAL A 376 -55.60 24.67 -80.50
N SER A 377 -55.38 25.62 -79.60
CA SER A 377 -55.92 26.98 -79.71
C SER A 377 -55.47 27.70 -80.98
N GLN A 378 -54.19 27.54 -81.36
CA GLN A 378 -53.66 28.05 -82.62
C GLN A 378 -54.32 27.37 -83.83
N GLN A 379 -54.50 26.05 -83.79
CA GLN A 379 -55.14 25.29 -84.86
C GLN A 379 -56.61 25.65 -85.05
N VAL A 380 -57.37 25.80 -83.95
CA VAL A 380 -58.77 26.27 -83.97
C VAL A 380 -58.86 27.69 -84.50
N SER A 381 -57.95 28.58 -84.10
CA SER A 381 -57.87 29.93 -84.65
C SER A 381 -57.58 29.94 -86.16
N ALA A 382 -56.71 29.05 -86.62
CA ALA A 382 -56.41 28.87 -88.04
C ALA A 382 -57.61 28.33 -88.83
N TRP A 383 -58.37 27.37 -88.28
CA TRP A 383 -59.60 26.85 -88.89
C TRP A 383 -60.72 27.90 -88.94
N ASN A 384 -60.91 28.68 -87.88
CA ASN A 384 -61.88 29.78 -87.88
C ASN A 384 -61.52 30.88 -88.90
N ASN A 385 -60.23 31.15 -89.12
CA ASN A 385 -59.78 32.10 -90.14
C ASN A 385 -59.87 31.54 -91.58
N GLN A 386 -59.87 30.22 -91.77
CA GLN A 386 -60.10 29.58 -93.08
C GLN A 386 -61.60 29.49 -93.43
N SER A 387 -62.50 29.45 -92.44
CA SER A 387 -63.94 29.45 -92.64
C SER A 387 -64.53 30.85 -92.95
N SER A 388 -63.73 31.92 -92.88
CA SER A 388 -64.16 33.31 -93.14
C SER A 388 -63.70 33.87 -94.50
N LYS A 389 -63.45 33.02 -95.49
CA LYS A 389 -63.16 33.43 -96.88
C LYS A 389 -64.17 32.89 -97.86
#